data_AF-A0A7W0T9H1-F1
#
_entry.id   AF-A0A7W0T9H1-F1
#
_cell.length_a   1.000
_cell.length_b   1.000
_cell.length_c   1.000
_cell.angle_alpha   90.00
_cell.angle_beta   90.00
_cell.angle_gamma   90.00
#
_symmetry.space_group_name_H-M   'P 1'
#
loop_
_entity.id
_entity.type
_entity.pdbx_description
1 polymer ?
#
loop_
_entity_poly.entity_id
_entity_poly.type
_entity_poly.pdbx_seq_one_letter_code
_entity_poly.pdbx_strand_id
1 'polypeptide(L)' 'VPYGTYRYEVVGHRIVRDDQLEVLKGRGREELALQACWPRFFATHRYIAYAKLVGVDPNVSS' A
#
# COMPACT_ATOMS: atom_id res chain seq x y z
N VAL A 1 -16.65 7.40 0.83
CA VAL A 1 -15.34 8.07 0.95
C VAL A 1 -15.47 9.47 0.39
N PRO A 2 -15.01 10.54 1.08
CA PRO A 2 -14.95 11.85 0.45
C PRO A 2 -14.07 11.73 -0.79
N TYR A 3 -14.60 12.17 -1.94
CA TYR A 3 -13.86 12.20 -3.18
C TYR A 3 -12.71 13.22 -3.03
N GLY A 4 -11.49 12.80 -3.32
CA GLY A 4 -10.28 13.61 -3.17
C GLY A 4 -9.08 12.88 -3.77
N THR A 5 -8.07 13.64 -4.19
CA THR A 5 -6.82 13.06 -4.68
C THR A 5 -5.84 12.99 -3.51
N TYR A 6 -5.32 11.80 -3.22
CA TYR A 6 -4.35 11.56 -2.15
C TYR A 6 -3.01 11.18 -2.77
N ARG A 7 -1.95 11.90 -2.40
CA ARG A 7 -0.60 11.65 -2.89
C ARG A 7 0.18 10.86 -1.86
N TYR A 8 0.78 9.76 -2.30
CA TYR A 8 1.59 8.89 -1.46
C TYR A 8 3.02 8.77 -2.00
N GLU A 9 3.99 8.65 -1.11
CA GLU A 9 5.40 8.42 -1.44
C GLU A 9 5.82 7.04 -0.93
N VAL A 10 6.40 6.19 -1.81
CA VAL A 10 6.92 4.88 -1.43
C VAL A 10 8.15 5.05 -0.55
N VAL A 11 8.13 4.45 0.64
CA VAL A 11 9.21 4.56 1.64
C VAL A 11 9.96 3.26 1.88
N GLY A 12 9.48 2.16 1.30
CA GLY A 12 10.15 0.86 1.41
C GLY A 12 9.33 -0.26 0.81
N HIS A 13 9.95 -1.43 0.72
CA HIS A 13 9.29 -2.64 0.25
C HIS A 13 9.75 -3.87 1.01
N ARG A 14 8.95 -4.93 0.95
CA ARG A 14 9.30 -6.26 1.44
C ARG A 14 8.77 -7.33 0.49
N ILE A 15 9.48 -8.44 0.39
CA ILE A 15 8.98 -9.68 -0.23
C ILE A 15 8.69 -10.64 0.92
N VAL A 16 7.46 -11.14 0.98
CA VAL A 16 6.99 -12.04 2.04
C VAL A 16 6.32 -13.25 1.43
N ARG A 17 6.27 -14.36 2.16
CA ARG A 17 5.50 -15.53 1.69
C ARG A 17 4.02 -15.16 1.53
N ASP A 18 3.34 -15.84 0.63
CA ASP A 18 1.93 -15.60 0.34
C ASP A 18 0.99 -15.89 1.51
N ASP A 19 1.42 -16.72 2.45
CA ASP A 19 0.72 -17.06 3.70
C ASP A 19 0.94 -16.06 4.85
N GLN A 20 1.83 -15.08 4.68
CA GLN A 20 2.25 -14.19 5.76
C GLN A 20 1.31 -12.98 5.94
N LEU A 21 0.06 -13.25 6.33
CA LEU A 21 -1.01 -12.23 6.43
C LEU A 21 -0.80 -11.15 7.50
N GLU A 22 0.09 -11.39 8.46
CA GLU A 22 0.45 -10.43 9.52
C GLU A 22 0.93 -9.07 8.98
N VAL A 23 1.45 -9.05 7.75
CA VAL A 23 1.88 -7.82 7.05
C VAL A 23 0.74 -6.89 6.68
N LEU A 24 -0.51 -7.38 6.66
CA LEU A 24 -1.71 -6.62 6.32
C LEU A 24 -2.39 -6.00 7.54
N LYS A 25 -1.96 -6.36 8.75
CA LYS A 25 -2.52 -5.78 9.98
C LYS A 25 -2.20 -4.29 10.03
N GLY A 26 -3.24 -3.49 10.28
CA GLY A 26 -3.12 -2.04 10.44
C GLY A 26 -2.14 -1.70 11.57
N ARG A 27 -1.18 -0.81 11.28
CA ARG A 27 -0.11 -0.44 12.22
C ARG A 27 -0.42 0.79 13.06
N GLY A 28 -1.68 1.23 13.11
CA GLY A 28 -2.10 2.44 13.83
C GLY A 28 -1.60 3.75 13.21
N ARG A 29 -1.17 3.73 11.94
CA ARG A 29 -0.73 4.91 11.18
C ARG A 29 -1.34 4.88 9.78
N GLU A 30 -1.47 6.05 9.17
CA GLU A 30 -1.89 6.16 7.78
C GLU A 30 -0.76 5.67 6.87
N GLU A 31 -0.98 4.51 6.26
CA GLU A 31 -0.02 3.81 5.41
C GLU A 31 -0.79 3.12 4.29
N LEU A 32 -0.36 3.36 3.04
CA LEU A 32 -0.84 2.62 1.89
C LEU A 32 0.09 1.43 1.65
N ALA A 33 -0.47 0.23 1.64
CA ALA A 33 0.24 -1.00 1.27
C ALA A 33 -0.26 -1.50 -0.09
N LEU A 34 0.61 -1.46 -1.11
CA LEU A 34 0.33 -2.01 -2.43
C LEU A 34 0.92 -3.41 -2.55
N GLN A 35 0.10 -4.39 -2.92
CA GLN A 35 0.52 -5.78 -3.04
C GLN A 35 0.52 -6.25 -4.50
N ALA A 36 1.56 -6.98 -4.88
CA ALA A 36 1.62 -7.74 -6.11
C ALA A 36 2.13 -9.17 -5.86
N CYS A 37 1.78 -10.11 -6.74
CA CYS A 37 2.32 -11.47 -6.71
C CYS A 37 3.81 -11.49 -7.10
N TRP A 38 4.59 -12.34 -6.44
CA TRP A 38 6.01 -12.54 -6.75
C TRP A 38 6.42 -14.00 -6.51
N PRO A 39 7.41 -14.54 -7.25
CA PRO A 39 7.88 -14.08 -8.56
C PRO A 39 6.76 -14.18 -9.60
N ARG A 40 6.96 -13.56 -10.77
CA ARG A 40 6.00 -13.63 -11.87
C ARG A 40 5.63 -15.10 -12.16
N PHE A 41 4.33 -15.37 -12.33
CA PHE A 41 3.72 -16.69 -12.59
C PHE A 41 3.72 -17.71 -11.44
N PHE A 42 4.65 -17.64 -10.49
CA PHE A 42 4.70 -18.59 -9.38
C PHE A 42 3.91 -18.12 -8.16
N ALA A 43 3.87 -16.80 -7.90
CA ALA A 43 3.06 -16.18 -6.85
C ALA A 43 3.21 -16.82 -5.46
N THR A 44 4.33 -17.47 -5.16
CA THR A 44 4.63 -18.08 -3.84
C THR A 44 4.91 -17.04 -2.76
N HIS A 45 5.01 -15.77 -3.17
CA HIS A 45 5.26 -14.63 -2.32
C HIS A 45 4.43 -13.43 -2.78
N ARG A 46 4.51 -12.37 -1.97
CA ARG A 46 3.97 -11.05 -2.25
C ARG A 46 5.08 -10.02 -2.17
N TYR A 47 5.18 -9.19 -3.19
CA TYR A 47 5.92 -7.94 -3.12
C TYR A 47 4.98 -6.88 -2.55
N ILE A 48 5.36 -6.27 -1.45
CA ILE A 48 4.58 -5.23 -0.77
C ILE A 48 5.39 -3.95 -0.79
N ALA A 49 4.83 -2.90 -1.40
CA ALA A 49 5.35 -1.54 -1.31
C ALA A 49 4.55 -0.76 -0.27
N TYR A 50 5.25 -0.15 0.68
CA TYR A 50 4.66 0.70 1.71
C TYR A 50 4.86 2.16 1.33
N ALA A 51 3.80 2.96 1.43
CA ALA A 51 3.82 4.37 1.12
C ALA A 51 3.17 5.21 2.22
N LYS A 52 3.75 6.38 2.50
CA LYS A 52 3.22 7.37 3.44
C LYS A 52 2.41 8.42 2.69
N LEU A 53 1.34 8.93 3.30
CA LEU A 53 0.61 10.07 2.75
C LEU A 53 1.53 11.31 2.77
N VAL A 54 1.59 12.04 1.65
CA VAL A 54 2.39 13.26 1.51
C VAL A 54 1.57 14.46 1.03
N GLY A 55 0.30 14.28 0.70
CA GLY A 55 -0.59 15.39 0.32
C GLY A 55 -2.03 14.96 0.10
N VAL A 56 -2.96 15.89 0.33
CA VAL A 56 -4.40 15.73 0.10
C VAL A 56 -4.86 16.92 -0.72
N ASP A 57 -5.39 16.64 -1.92
CA ASP A 57 -6.01 17.62 -2.80
C ASP A 57 -7.54 17.44 -2.73
N PRO A 58 -8.27 18.33 -2.04
CA PRO A 58 -9.72 18.25 -1.92
C PRO A 58 -10.37 18.66 -3.25
N ASN A 59 -10.85 17.69 -4.03
CA ASN A 59 -11.70 17.97 -5.19
C ASN A 59 -13.14 18.27 -4.73
N VAL A 60 -13.32 19.38 -4.03
CA VAL A 60 -14.66 19.90 -3.75
C VAL A 60 -14.91 21.00 -4.77
N SER A 61 -15.59 20.66 -5.85
CA SER A 61 -16.18 21.67 -6.73
C SER A 61 -17.21 22.44 -5.90
N SER A 62 -16.92 23.70 -5.59
CA SER A 62 -17.86 24.67 -5.02
C SER A 62 -19.05 24.91 -5.94
#